data_AF-A0A6A1W2G8-F1
#
_entry.id   AF-A0A6A1W2G8-F1
#
_cell.length_a   1.000
_cell.length_b   1.000
_cell.length_c   1.000
_cell.angle_alpha   90.00
_cell.angle_beta   90.00
_cell.angle_gamma   90.00
#
_symmetry.space_group_name_H-M   'P 1'
#
loop_
_entity.id
_entity.type
_entity.pdbx_description
1 polymer ?
#
loop_
_entity_poly.entity_id
_entity_poly.type
_entity_poly.pdbx_seq_one_letter_code
_entity_poly.pdbx_strand_id
1 'polypeptide(L)'
;TINAACYLHMICQMKALIAGAGKKAYTLVVGRPNPAKLVNFPECDVFIYVSCAQTALLDSKEYLAPVITPFEAMLAFNSVLPYHKTTVTLTTHNIHPNYTQYPCNPDQKYYGRGPLRLTWNYNYGAGGSNIGFDGLNSPETLTSDLIISFKTALWFWMNNVHQVISQGFGATIRAINGAIECNGGNSTAVQFRI
;
A
#
# COMPACT_ATOMS: atom_id res chain seq x y z
N THR A 1 -24.31 -12.75 -1.06
CA THR A 1 -23.23 -13.67 -1.48
C THR A 1 -21.97 -12.85 -1.68
N ILE A 2 -20.97 -12.99 -0.81
CA ILE A 2 -19.70 -12.27 -0.94
C ILE A 2 -19.01 -12.80 -2.18
N ASN A 3 -18.83 -11.96 -3.20
CA ASN A 3 -18.32 -12.39 -4.50
C ASN A 3 -16.80 -12.66 -4.38
N ALA A 4 -16.43 -13.92 -4.10
CA ALA A 4 -15.03 -14.36 -4.01
C ALA A 4 -14.21 -14.04 -5.28
N ALA A 5 -14.87 -13.76 -6.42
CA ALA A 5 -14.24 -13.33 -7.66
C ALA A 5 -13.39 -12.06 -7.50
N CYS A 6 -13.77 -11.12 -6.63
CA CYS A 6 -12.99 -9.90 -6.41
C CYS A 6 -11.64 -10.16 -5.71
N TYR A 7 -11.52 -11.26 -4.97
CA TYR A 7 -10.28 -11.64 -4.29
C TYR A 7 -9.40 -12.58 -5.13
N LEU A 8 -9.91 -13.07 -6.26
CA LEU A 8 -9.23 -14.06 -7.08
C LEU A 8 -7.89 -13.55 -7.59
N HIS A 9 -7.82 -12.28 -7.99
CA HIS A 9 -6.59 -11.62 -8.43
C HIS A 9 -5.53 -11.63 -7.32
N MET A 10 -5.92 -11.29 -6.09
CA MET A 10 -5.04 -11.27 -4.92
C MET A 10 -4.57 -12.67 -4.53
N ILE A 11 -5.47 -13.65 -4.55
CA ILE A 11 -5.14 -15.05 -4.27
C ILE A 11 -4.13 -15.58 -5.30
N CYS A 12 -4.34 -15.29 -6.60
CA CYS A 12 -3.40 -15.67 -7.66
C CYS A 12 -2.02 -15.02 -7.47
N GLN A 13 -1.99 -13.73 -7.14
CA GLN A 13 -0.75 -13.00 -6.88
C GLN A 13 0.01 -13.59 -5.67
N MET A 14 -0.69 -13.89 -4.57
CA MET A 14 -0.05 -14.48 -3.39
C MET A 14 0.49 -15.88 -3.68
N LYS A 15 -0.26 -16.72 -4.40
CA LYS A 15 0.23 -18.04 -4.82
C LYS A 15 1.49 -17.96 -5.65
N ALA A 16 1.54 -17.03 -6.61
CA ALA A 16 2.72 -16.83 -7.45
C ALA A 16 3.94 -16.40 -6.62
N LEU A 17 3.76 -15.48 -5.66
CA LEU A 17 4.84 -15.03 -4.77
C LEU A 17 5.37 -16.15 -3.87
N ILE A 18 4.46 -16.91 -3.25
CA ILE A 18 4.84 -18.02 -2.34
C ILE A 18 5.54 -19.14 -3.11
N ALA A 19 5.04 -19.47 -4.32
CA ALA A 19 5.68 -20.43 -5.20
C ALA A 19 7.06 -19.94 -5.68
N GLY A 20 7.19 -18.65 -6.01
CA GLY A 20 8.48 -18.03 -6.37
C GLY A 20 9.50 -18.07 -5.23
N ALA A 21 9.04 -18.04 -3.98
CA ALA A 21 9.87 -18.24 -2.78
C ALA A 21 10.14 -19.72 -2.44
N GLY A 22 9.72 -20.67 -3.30
CA GLY A 22 9.91 -22.10 -3.08
C GLY A 22 9.06 -22.68 -1.95
N LYS A 23 7.99 -22.00 -1.54
CA LYS A 23 7.07 -22.43 -0.48
C LYS A 23 5.77 -22.99 -1.08
N LYS A 24 5.10 -23.86 -0.35
CA LYS A 24 3.79 -24.40 -0.74
C LYS A 24 2.67 -23.52 -0.19
N ALA A 25 1.69 -23.20 -1.02
CA ALA A 25 0.53 -22.40 -0.64
C ALA A 25 -0.76 -23.22 -0.71
N TYR A 26 -1.55 -23.18 0.36
CA TYR A 26 -2.91 -23.75 0.43
C TYR A 26 -3.93 -22.61 0.42
N THR A 27 -5.07 -22.80 -0.26
CA THR A 27 -6.18 -21.83 -0.23
C THR A 27 -7.32 -22.40 0.59
N LEU A 28 -7.59 -21.75 1.72
CA LEU A 28 -8.68 -22.11 2.62
C LEU A 28 -9.77 -21.05 2.48
N VAL A 29 -10.97 -21.49 2.07
CA VAL A 29 -12.16 -20.63 2.08
C VAL A 29 -12.92 -20.92 3.35
N VAL A 30 -12.76 -20.04 4.34
CA VAL A 30 -13.40 -20.17 5.65
C VAL A 30 -14.13 -18.88 5.98
N GLY A 31 -15.20 -18.99 6.80
CA GLY A 31 -15.81 -17.80 7.43
C GLY A 31 -14.82 -17.12 8.39
N ARG A 32 -15.31 -16.20 9.24
CA ARG A 32 -14.45 -15.46 10.18
C ARG A 32 -13.43 -16.40 10.89
N PRO A 33 -12.11 -16.15 10.73
CA PRO A 33 -11.09 -17.02 11.30
C PRO A 33 -11.07 -16.90 12.83
N ASN A 34 -10.79 -18.01 13.51
CA ASN A 34 -10.60 -18.06 14.97
C ASN A 34 -9.49 -19.08 15.28
N PRO A 35 -8.89 -19.06 16.47
CA PRO A 35 -7.80 -19.97 16.81
C PRO A 35 -8.16 -21.44 16.62
N ALA A 36 -9.33 -21.87 17.09
CA ALA A 36 -9.79 -23.26 16.98
C ALA A 36 -9.88 -23.79 15.53
N LYS A 37 -10.20 -22.92 14.56
CA LYS A 37 -10.23 -23.29 13.13
C LYS A 37 -8.84 -23.45 12.55
N LEU A 38 -7.89 -22.60 12.94
CA LEU A 38 -6.54 -22.59 12.38
C LEU A 38 -5.65 -23.70 12.96
N VAL A 39 -5.92 -24.14 14.19
CA VAL A 39 -5.24 -25.30 14.81
C VAL A 39 -5.43 -26.60 14.01
N ASN A 40 -6.48 -26.72 13.19
CA ASN A 40 -6.70 -27.90 12.34
C ASN A 40 -5.74 -28.00 11.15
N PHE A 41 -4.86 -27.01 10.94
CA PHE A 41 -3.86 -26.99 9.88
C PHE A 41 -2.46 -26.81 10.48
N PRO A 42 -1.99 -27.74 11.34
CA PRO A 42 -0.70 -27.63 12.02
C PRO A 42 0.50 -27.61 11.07
N GLU A 43 0.32 -28.05 9.83
CA GLU A 43 1.33 -28.01 8.76
C GLU A 43 1.57 -26.61 8.16
N CYS A 44 0.74 -25.61 8.50
CA CYS A 44 0.84 -24.26 7.99
C CYS A 44 1.61 -23.34 8.96
N ASP A 45 2.82 -22.95 8.58
CA ASP A 45 3.68 -22.07 9.39
C ASP A 45 3.16 -20.62 9.51
N VAL A 46 2.44 -20.13 8.49
CA VAL A 46 1.95 -18.74 8.38
C VAL A 46 0.61 -18.72 7.64
N PHE A 47 -0.33 -17.90 8.12
CA PHE A 47 -1.62 -17.68 7.46
C PHE A 47 -1.69 -16.29 6.83
N ILE A 48 -2.03 -16.22 5.54
CA ILE A 48 -2.26 -14.94 4.85
C ILE A 48 -3.77 -14.68 4.78
N TYR A 49 -4.24 -13.68 5.51
CA TYR A 49 -5.66 -13.34 5.61
C TYR A 49 -6.09 -12.34 4.54
N VAL A 50 -6.73 -12.86 3.47
CA VAL A 50 -7.33 -12.05 2.41
C VAL A 50 -8.78 -11.73 2.79
N SER A 51 -9.09 -10.46 3.07
CA SER A 51 -10.47 -10.02 3.40
C SER A 51 -10.76 -8.60 2.93
N CYS A 52 -12.01 -8.17 3.04
CA CYS A 52 -12.39 -6.76 2.89
C CYS A 52 -11.70 -5.92 3.97
N ALA A 53 -11.17 -4.75 3.59
CA ALA A 53 -10.46 -3.82 4.46
C ALA A 53 -11.18 -3.46 5.78
N GLN A 54 -12.52 -3.59 5.81
CA GLN A 54 -13.35 -3.33 6.99
C GLN A 54 -13.29 -4.44 8.07
N THR A 55 -12.69 -5.60 7.80
CA THR A 55 -12.69 -6.77 8.72
C THR A 55 -11.29 -7.22 9.14
N ALA A 56 -10.24 -6.49 8.77
CA ALA A 56 -8.84 -6.94 8.86
C ALA A 56 -8.19 -6.81 10.25
N LEU A 57 -8.92 -6.38 11.28
CA LEU A 57 -8.42 -6.33 12.66
C LEU A 57 -8.60 -7.70 13.33
N LEU A 58 -7.58 -8.55 13.22
CA LEU A 58 -7.42 -9.77 14.02
C LEU A 58 -6.33 -9.51 15.06
N ASP A 59 -6.62 -9.74 16.34
CA ASP A 59 -5.63 -9.62 17.40
C ASP A 59 -4.69 -10.83 17.34
N SER A 60 -3.42 -10.59 17.00
CA SER A 60 -2.44 -11.64 16.69
C SER A 60 -2.04 -12.48 17.91
N LYS A 61 -2.40 -12.05 19.13
CA LYS A 61 -2.01 -12.70 20.39
C LYS A 61 -2.69 -14.04 20.65
N GLU A 62 -3.81 -14.33 19.99
CA GLU A 62 -4.58 -15.56 20.23
C GLU A 62 -4.26 -16.71 19.24
N TYR A 63 -3.41 -16.46 18.25
CA TYR A 63 -3.14 -17.43 17.17
C TYR A 63 -1.77 -18.10 17.36
N LEU A 64 -1.75 -19.44 17.26
CA LEU A 64 -0.52 -20.24 17.40
C LEU A 64 0.45 -20.07 16.23
N ALA A 65 -0.06 -19.66 15.07
CA ALA A 65 0.71 -19.30 13.89
C ALA A 65 0.36 -17.87 13.47
N PRO A 66 1.35 -17.08 13.01
CA PRO A 66 1.13 -15.69 12.63
C PRO A 66 0.10 -15.59 11.50
N VAL A 67 -0.88 -14.70 11.70
CA VAL A 67 -1.86 -14.31 10.69
C VAL A 67 -1.44 -12.95 10.15
N ILE A 68 -1.03 -12.90 8.89
CA ILE A 68 -0.52 -11.70 8.22
C ILE A 68 -1.45 -11.28 7.07
N THR A 69 -1.37 -10.02 6.68
CA THR A 69 -2.07 -9.45 5.54
C THR A 69 -1.35 -9.75 4.22
N PRO A 70 -2.03 -9.64 3.06
CA PRO A 70 -1.38 -9.78 1.76
C PRO A 70 -0.23 -8.80 1.55
N PHE A 71 -0.31 -7.60 2.13
CA PHE A 71 0.76 -6.62 2.07
C PHE A 71 2.01 -7.08 2.82
N GLU A 72 1.85 -7.58 4.05
CA GLU A 72 2.97 -8.15 4.83
C GLU A 72 3.59 -9.36 4.12
N ALA A 73 2.77 -10.20 3.48
CA ALA A 73 3.26 -11.32 2.67
C ALA A 73 4.05 -10.84 1.44
N MET A 74 3.56 -9.82 0.73
CA MET A 74 4.28 -9.20 -0.40
C MET A 74 5.63 -8.65 0.02
N LEU A 75 5.74 -8.08 1.22
CA LEU A 75 7.01 -7.61 1.73
C LEU A 75 7.94 -8.78 2.10
N ALA A 76 7.42 -9.80 2.78
CA ALA A 76 8.21 -10.91 3.29
C ALA A 76 8.78 -11.83 2.19
N PHE A 77 8.00 -12.11 1.14
CA PHE A 77 8.40 -13.02 0.06
C PHE A 77 9.17 -12.36 -1.08
N ASN A 78 9.23 -11.03 -1.09
CA ASN A 78 9.85 -10.29 -2.18
C ASN A 78 11.27 -9.87 -1.75
N SER A 79 12.24 -10.76 -1.97
CA SER A 79 13.67 -10.51 -1.73
C SER A 79 14.30 -9.51 -2.72
N VAL A 80 13.53 -9.05 -3.70
CA VAL A 80 13.85 -7.91 -4.55
C VAL A 80 12.52 -7.22 -4.80
N LEU A 81 12.22 -6.09 -4.17
CA LEU A 81 11.15 -5.23 -4.69
C LEU A 81 11.43 -5.04 -6.19
N PRO A 82 10.63 -5.57 -7.14
CA PRO A 82 10.60 -4.96 -8.44
C PRO A 82 9.84 -3.68 -8.17
N TYR A 83 10.57 -2.66 -7.74
CA TYR A 83 10.27 -1.31 -8.18
C TYR A 83 10.23 -1.47 -9.70
N HIS A 84 9.03 -1.66 -10.26
CA HIS A 84 8.85 -1.59 -11.69
C HIS A 84 9.25 -0.15 -12.01
N LYS A 85 10.51 0.02 -12.40
CA LYS A 85 10.95 1.14 -13.21
C LYS A 85 10.22 0.93 -14.53
N THR A 86 8.92 1.24 -14.55
CA THR A 86 8.39 1.86 -15.74
C THR A 86 9.19 3.14 -15.83
N THR A 87 10.22 3.13 -16.67
CA THR A 87 10.79 4.35 -17.21
C THR A 87 9.68 4.94 -18.08
N VAL A 88 8.66 5.50 -17.43
CA VAL A 88 7.93 6.58 -18.07
C VAL A 88 8.95 7.69 -18.09
N THR A 89 9.33 8.12 -19.28
CA THR A 89 10.12 9.32 -19.50
C THR A 89 9.25 10.53 -19.10
N LEU A 90 8.96 10.66 -17.81
CA LEU A 90 8.39 11.87 -17.23
C LEU A 90 9.58 12.79 -17.01
N THR A 91 9.79 13.67 -17.97
CA THR A 91 10.54 14.92 -17.80
C THR A 91 9.84 15.76 -16.73
N THR A 92 9.97 15.38 -15.46
CA THR A 92 9.87 16.20 -14.26
C THR A 92 10.23 15.30 -13.08
N HIS A 93 11.28 15.64 -12.33
CA HIS A 93 11.74 14.86 -11.17
C HIS A 93 10.77 14.91 -9.95
N ASN A 94 9.46 15.13 -10.19
CA ASN A 94 8.47 15.51 -9.18
C ASN A 94 9.00 16.64 -8.27
N ILE A 95 9.62 17.62 -8.91
CA ILE A 95 10.19 18.82 -8.30
C ILE A 95 9.22 19.94 -8.60
N HIS A 96 8.71 20.57 -7.55
CA HIS A 96 7.93 21.79 -7.67
C HIS A 96 8.77 22.98 -7.20
N PRO A 97 9.48 23.69 -8.11
CA PRO A 97 10.48 24.69 -7.76
C PRO A 97 9.90 25.92 -7.05
N ASN A 98 8.59 26.16 -7.20
CA ASN A 98 7.91 27.31 -6.59
C ASN A 98 7.53 27.08 -5.10
N TYR A 99 7.74 25.88 -4.52
CA TYR A 99 7.50 25.65 -3.09
C TYR A 99 8.79 25.91 -2.29
N THR A 100 9.00 27.17 -1.92
CA THR A 100 10.18 27.63 -1.18
C THR A 100 10.28 27.09 0.26
N GLN A 101 9.14 26.72 0.86
CA GLN A 101 9.09 26.11 2.20
C GLN A 101 9.73 24.72 2.25
N TYR A 102 9.70 23.99 1.13
CA TYR A 102 10.25 22.63 1.02
C TYR A 102 11.22 22.58 -0.17
N PRO A 103 12.40 23.20 -0.04
CA PRO A 103 13.36 23.32 -1.13
C PRO A 103 13.80 21.93 -1.59
N CYS A 104 13.95 21.78 -2.91
CA CYS A 104 14.38 20.52 -3.47
C CYS A 104 15.88 20.35 -3.26
N ASN A 105 16.29 19.24 -2.64
CA ASN A 105 17.67 18.79 -2.71
C ASN A 105 18.00 18.34 -4.16
N PRO A 106 19.03 18.92 -4.81
CA PRO A 106 19.40 18.60 -6.20
C PRO A 106 19.80 17.13 -6.43
N ASP A 107 20.32 16.47 -5.40
CA ASP A 107 20.78 15.08 -5.48
C ASP A 107 19.64 14.07 -5.29
N GLN A 108 18.45 14.57 -4.91
CA GLN A 108 17.31 13.74 -4.53
C GLN A 108 16.16 13.79 -5.52
N LYS A 109 15.35 12.72 -5.50
CA LYS A 109 14.18 12.56 -6.38
C LYS A 109 12.94 12.15 -5.58
N TYR A 110 11.82 12.81 -5.85
CA TYR A 110 10.56 12.68 -5.09
C TYR A 110 9.50 11.85 -5.82
N TYR A 111 9.90 10.71 -6.37
CA TYR A 111 8.99 9.75 -7.00
C TYR A 111 8.09 9.04 -5.99
N GLY A 112 7.00 8.42 -6.48
CA GLY A 112 6.04 7.71 -5.64
C GLY A 112 6.65 6.62 -4.76
N ARG A 113 6.59 6.78 -3.43
CA ARG A 113 7.02 5.77 -2.44
C ARG A 113 5.92 5.44 -1.42
N GLY A 114 6.05 4.26 -0.81
CA GLY A 114 5.11 3.78 0.22
C GLY A 114 3.72 3.41 -0.32
N PRO A 115 2.78 3.06 0.58
CA PRO A 115 1.47 2.50 0.23
C PRO A 115 0.60 3.39 -0.67
N LEU A 116 0.60 4.72 -0.43
CA LEU A 116 -0.14 5.69 -1.24
C LEU A 116 0.72 6.40 -2.29
N ARG A 117 1.92 5.90 -2.57
CA ARG A 117 2.83 6.44 -3.60
C ARG A 117 3.05 7.96 -3.44
N LEU A 118 3.47 8.38 -2.23
CA LEU A 118 3.75 9.79 -1.94
C LEU A 118 4.75 10.35 -2.95
N THR A 119 4.39 11.46 -3.59
CA THR A 119 5.12 12.10 -4.70
C THR A 119 5.24 13.59 -4.41
N TRP A 120 6.27 14.25 -4.97
CA TRP A 120 6.57 15.68 -4.86
C TRP A 120 7.26 16.15 -3.58
N ASN A 121 8.25 17.03 -3.74
CA ASN A 121 9.06 17.61 -2.65
C ASN A 121 8.23 18.19 -1.49
N TYR A 122 7.15 18.92 -1.79
CA TYR A 122 6.31 19.53 -0.75
C TYR A 122 5.60 18.49 0.13
N ASN A 123 5.18 17.36 -0.43
CA ASN A 123 4.57 16.28 0.33
C ASN A 123 5.61 15.55 1.19
N TYR A 124 6.80 15.31 0.64
CA TYR A 124 7.90 14.69 1.38
C TYR A 124 8.35 15.56 2.56
N GLY A 125 8.50 16.87 2.33
CA GLY A 125 8.86 17.81 3.38
C GLY A 125 7.78 17.96 4.46
N ALA A 126 6.51 18.12 4.05
CA ALA A 126 5.41 18.27 5.00
C ALA A 126 5.15 17.00 5.81
N GLY A 127 5.15 15.83 5.16
CA GLY A 127 5.02 14.54 5.83
C GLY A 127 6.21 14.25 6.75
N GLY A 128 7.42 14.53 6.26
CA GLY A 128 8.68 14.43 7.02
C GLY A 128 8.64 15.21 8.33
N SER A 129 8.27 16.48 8.25
CA SER A 129 8.18 17.38 9.40
C SER A 129 7.13 16.91 10.43
N ASN A 130 5.99 16.36 10.00
CA ASN A 130 4.95 15.89 10.91
C ASN A 130 5.27 14.55 11.58
N ILE A 131 5.99 13.68 10.88
CA ILE A 131 6.24 12.30 11.34
C ILE A 131 7.57 12.17 12.06
N GLY A 132 8.51 13.10 11.81
CA GLY A 132 9.85 13.11 12.39
C GLY A 132 10.88 12.38 11.54
N PHE A 133 10.85 12.55 10.22
CA PHE A 133 11.89 12.05 9.32
C PHE A 133 12.30 13.11 8.28
N ASP A 134 13.51 12.99 7.73
CA ASP A 134 14.00 13.90 6.69
C ASP A 134 13.52 13.46 5.31
N GLY A 135 12.35 13.97 4.89
CA GLY A 135 11.81 13.67 3.57
C GLY A 135 12.52 14.37 2.40
N LEU A 136 13.31 15.42 2.65
CA LEU A 136 13.96 16.20 1.58
C LEU A 136 15.35 15.65 1.25
N ASN A 137 16.12 15.26 2.27
CA ASN A 137 17.47 14.73 2.07
C ASN A 137 17.54 13.20 2.08
N SER A 138 16.55 12.53 2.70
CA SER A 138 16.49 11.07 2.79
C SER A 138 15.12 10.49 2.39
N PRO A 139 14.61 10.79 1.18
CA PRO A 139 13.29 10.33 0.73
C PRO A 139 13.17 8.80 0.62
N GLU A 140 14.28 8.07 0.48
CA GLU A 140 14.37 6.60 0.53
C GLU A 140 13.95 6.01 1.87
N THR A 141 13.86 6.80 2.94
CA THR A 141 13.30 6.36 4.22
C THR A 141 11.88 5.78 4.06
N LEU A 142 11.07 6.32 3.15
CA LEU A 142 9.72 5.80 2.85
C LEU A 142 9.71 4.42 2.20
N THR A 143 10.85 3.95 1.69
CA THR A 143 11.03 2.60 1.16
C THR A 143 11.73 1.67 2.14
N SER A 144 12.58 2.19 3.02
CA SER A 144 13.40 1.40 3.93
C SER A 144 12.73 1.17 5.30
N ASP A 145 11.95 2.14 5.79
CA ASP A 145 11.24 2.05 7.08
C ASP A 145 9.73 1.95 6.85
N LEU A 146 9.17 0.80 7.20
CA LEU A 146 7.74 0.49 7.03
C LEU A 146 6.85 1.33 7.94
N ILE A 147 7.28 1.58 9.18
CA ILE A 147 6.50 2.35 10.15
C ILE A 147 6.38 3.77 9.66
N ILE A 148 7.48 4.37 9.20
CA ILE A 148 7.47 5.71 8.61
C ILE A 148 6.67 5.72 7.32
N SER A 149 6.79 4.70 6.47
CA SER A 149 6.03 4.58 5.22
C SER A 149 4.52 4.59 5.45
N PHE A 150 4.02 3.80 6.42
CA PHE A 150 2.61 3.76 6.76
C PHE A 150 2.13 5.02 7.49
N LYS A 151 2.92 5.56 8.42
CA LYS A 151 2.61 6.86 9.05
C LYS A 151 2.45 7.95 8.00
N THR A 152 3.26 7.91 6.95
CA THR A 152 3.23 8.88 5.85
C THR A 152 2.00 8.72 4.97
N ALA A 153 1.62 7.47 4.66
CA ALA A 153 0.37 7.20 3.96
C ALA A 153 -0.84 7.67 4.76
N LEU A 154 -0.88 7.39 6.07
CA LEU A 154 -1.98 7.83 6.93
C LEU A 154 -2.00 9.35 7.09
N TRP A 155 -0.86 10.00 7.27
CA TRP A 155 -0.75 11.45 7.28
C TRP A 155 -1.34 12.06 6.00
N PHE A 156 -0.95 11.55 4.82
CA PHE A 156 -1.47 12.05 3.55
C PHE A 156 -2.99 11.87 3.47
N TRP A 157 -3.48 10.69 3.88
CA TRP A 157 -4.91 10.39 3.93
C TRP A 157 -5.67 11.37 4.84
N MET A 158 -5.22 11.58 6.06
CA MET A 158 -5.89 12.46 7.03
C MET A 158 -5.91 13.93 6.57
N ASN A 159 -4.85 14.39 5.91
CA ASN A 159 -4.74 15.80 5.49
C ASN A 159 -5.42 16.09 4.15
N ASN A 160 -5.47 15.12 3.23
CA ASN A 160 -5.93 15.38 1.85
C ASN A 160 -7.23 14.66 1.49
N VAL A 161 -7.52 13.50 2.10
CA VAL A 161 -8.57 12.58 1.62
C VAL A 161 -9.70 12.41 2.64
N HIS A 162 -9.39 12.34 3.93
CA HIS A 162 -10.35 11.95 4.96
C HIS A 162 -11.61 12.83 5.00
N GLN A 163 -11.43 14.14 4.77
CA GLN A 163 -12.50 15.14 4.75
C GLN A 163 -13.58 14.91 3.67
N VAL A 164 -13.29 14.14 2.61
CA VAL A 164 -14.23 13.87 1.51
C VAL A 164 -14.78 12.45 1.52
N ILE A 165 -14.46 11.62 2.52
CA ILE A 165 -14.97 10.23 2.62
C ILE A 165 -16.50 10.19 2.60
N SER A 166 -17.16 11.14 3.28
CA SER A 166 -18.63 11.22 3.34
C SER A 166 -19.27 11.51 1.98
N GLN A 167 -18.50 11.99 1.01
CA GLN A 167 -18.95 12.25 -0.36
C GLN A 167 -18.84 10.99 -1.25
N GLY A 168 -18.38 9.87 -0.68
CA GLY A 168 -18.25 8.58 -1.35
C GLY A 168 -16.84 8.30 -1.87
N PHE A 169 -16.60 7.03 -2.21
CA PHE A 169 -15.29 6.56 -2.62
C PHE A 169 -14.74 7.26 -3.86
N GLY A 170 -15.60 7.62 -4.84
CA GLY A 170 -15.19 8.40 -6.01
C GLY A 170 -14.59 9.78 -5.66
N ALA A 171 -15.04 10.42 -4.59
CA ALA A 171 -14.46 11.67 -4.11
C ALA A 171 -13.05 11.46 -3.53
N THR A 172 -12.79 10.32 -2.90
CA THR A 172 -11.44 9.95 -2.44
C THR A 172 -10.48 9.70 -3.60
N ILE A 173 -10.91 9.04 -4.68
CA ILE A 173 -10.13 8.89 -5.92
C ILE A 173 -9.78 10.26 -6.49
N ARG A 174 -10.77 11.17 -6.51
CA ARG A 174 -10.59 12.55 -6.98
C ARG A 174 -9.60 13.33 -6.11
N ALA A 175 -9.64 13.16 -4.79
CA ALA A 175 -8.70 13.80 -3.86
C ALA A 175 -7.27 13.28 -4.02
N ILE A 176 -7.09 12.01 -4.37
CA ILE A 176 -5.76 11.40 -4.53
C ILE A 176 -5.15 11.74 -5.89
N ASN A 177 -5.88 11.59 -6.99
CA ASN A 177 -5.34 11.77 -8.35
C ASN A 177 -6.38 12.25 -9.37
N GLY A 178 -7.35 13.06 -8.93
CA GLY A 178 -8.49 13.45 -9.74
C GLY A 178 -8.16 14.24 -11.00
N ALA A 179 -7.06 15.01 -10.99
CA ALA A 179 -6.60 15.77 -12.15
C ALA A 179 -6.23 14.87 -13.34
N ILE A 180 -5.82 13.62 -13.08
CA ILE A 180 -5.37 12.67 -14.10
C ILE A 180 -6.44 11.61 -14.37
N GLU A 181 -7.11 11.11 -13.33
CA GLU A 181 -7.94 9.91 -13.44
C GLU A 181 -9.42 10.21 -13.67
N CYS A 182 -9.94 11.31 -13.13
CA CYS A 182 -11.38 11.61 -13.15
C CYS A 182 -11.81 12.30 -14.46
N ASN A 183 -13.13 12.45 -14.64
CA ASN A 183 -13.74 13.17 -15.76
C ASN A 183 -13.36 12.61 -17.15
N GLY A 184 -13.16 11.30 -17.25
CA GLY A 184 -12.76 10.62 -18.50
C GLY A 184 -11.25 10.59 -18.76
N GLY A 185 -10.42 11.10 -17.83
CA GLY A 185 -8.96 11.11 -17.98
C GLY A 185 -8.34 9.71 -18.05
N ASN A 186 -8.57 8.87 -17.03
CA ASN A 186 -8.10 7.48 -17.03
C ASN A 186 -9.12 6.56 -16.35
N SER A 187 -10.15 6.19 -17.11
CA SER A 187 -11.24 5.33 -16.64
C SER A 187 -10.75 3.95 -16.19
N THR A 188 -9.76 3.37 -16.85
CA THR A 188 -9.18 2.07 -16.45
C THR A 188 -8.54 2.13 -15.07
N ALA A 189 -7.79 3.19 -14.76
CA ALA A 189 -7.20 3.39 -13.44
C ALA A 189 -8.28 3.58 -12.36
N VAL A 190 -9.34 4.34 -12.67
CA VAL A 190 -10.48 4.50 -11.76
C VAL A 190 -11.16 3.15 -11.49
N GLN A 191 -11.40 2.34 -12.52
CA GLN A 191 -12.01 1.02 -12.37
C GLN A 191 -11.14 0.06 -11.55
N PHE A 192 -9.81 0.14 -11.66
CA PHE A 192 -8.92 -0.69 -10.86
C PHE A 192 -8.96 -0.35 -9.35
N ARG A 193 -9.43 0.86 -8.99
CA ARG A 193 -9.56 1.28 -7.59
C ARG A 193 -10.88 0.85 -6.94
N ILE A 194 -11.92 0.59 -7.74
CA ILE A 194 -13.27 0.21 -7.29
C ILE A 194 -13.36 -1.31 -7.16
#